data_AF-A0A3M1EYK7-F1
#
_entry.id   AF-A0A3M1EYK7-F1
#
_cell.length_a   1.000
_cell.length_b   1.000
_cell.length_c   1.000
_cell.angle_alpha   90.00
_cell.angle_beta   90.00
_cell.angle_gamma   90.00
#
_symmetry.space_group_name_H-M   'P 1'
#
loop_
_entity.id
_entity.type
_entity.pdbx_description
1 polymer ?
#
loop_
_entity_poly.entity_id
_entity_poly.type
_entity_poly.pdbx_seq_one_letter_code
_entity_poly.pdbx_strand_id
1 'polypeptide(L)'
;MGILDFVKGQFIEVIEWLEDDDDILAWRFPVRGQEIKMGAQLIVREGQAAVFVNEGEIADVFQPGTYTLETQNMPVLTKLKSWKYGFSSPFKAEVYFVSTRRSLDL
;
A
#
# COMPACT_ATOMS: atom_id res chain seq x y z
N MET A 1 -30.36 1.32 -19.41
CA MET A 1 -29.37 2.35 -19.05
C MET A 1 -29.95 3.18 -17.91
N GLY A 2 -29.48 2.95 -16.69
CA GLY A 2 -29.95 3.64 -15.49
C GLY A 2 -28.76 4.32 -14.80
N ILE A 3 -28.93 5.61 -14.51
CA ILE A 3 -27.96 6.54 -13.91
C ILE A 3 -27.53 6.11 -12.49
N LEU A 4 -28.17 5.08 -11.93
CA LEU A 4 -27.91 4.51 -10.60
C LEU A 4 -26.73 3.53 -10.53
N ASP A 5 -26.14 3.12 -11.67
CA ASP A 5 -24.91 2.30 -11.67
C ASP A 5 -23.63 3.12 -11.46
N PHE A 6 -23.73 4.46 -11.43
CA PHE A 6 -22.57 5.36 -11.28
C PHE A 6 -22.23 5.70 -9.81
N VAL A 7 -23.08 5.32 -8.85
CA VAL A 7 -22.85 5.51 -7.41
C VAL A 7 -22.64 4.15 -6.71
N LYS A 8 -22.11 3.14 -7.42
CA LYS A 8 -21.41 2.04 -6.75
C LYS A 8 -20.03 2.56 -6.38
N GLY A 9 -19.96 3.13 -5.18
CA GLY A 9 -18.78 3.73 -4.61
C GLY A 9 -17.52 2.96 -4.96
N GLN A 10 -16.57 3.67 -5.56
CA GLN A 10 -15.17 3.27 -5.46
C GLN A 10 -14.83 3.34 -3.98
N PHE A 11 -15.07 2.24 -3.24
CA PHE A 11 -14.55 2.09 -1.89
C PHE A 11 -13.05 2.28 -2.01
N ILE A 12 -12.56 3.41 -1.50
CA ILE A 12 -11.12 3.67 -1.36
C ILE A 12 -10.61 2.57 -0.46
N GLU A 13 -9.68 1.78 -0.98
CA GLU A 13 -9.03 0.73 -0.21
C GLU A 13 -8.08 1.42 0.77
N VAL A 14 -8.31 1.22 2.07
CA VAL A 14 -7.45 1.74 3.13
C VAL A 14 -6.52 0.63 3.57
N ILE A 15 -5.23 0.87 3.44
CA ILE A 15 -4.15 0.00 3.83
C ILE A 15 -3.53 0.58 5.09
N GLU A 16 -3.79 -0.06 6.22
CA GLU A 16 -3.25 0.34 7.52
C GLU A 16 -2.96 -0.89 8.38
N TRP A 17 -2.03 -0.72 9.32
CA TRP A 17 -1.76 -1.67 10.38
C TRP A 17 -2.21 -1.07 11.71
N LEU A 18 -3.21 -1.70 12.34
CA LEU A 18 -3.84 -1.24 13.58
C LEU A 18 -3.31 -1.95 14.83
N GLU A 19 -2.57 -3.05 14.66
CA GLU A 19 -2.18 -3.88 15.78
C GLU A 19 -1.02 -3.25 16.54
N ASP A 20 -1.16 -3.20 17.86
CA ASP A 20 -0.23 -2.54 18.76
C ASP A 20 0.67 -3.54 19.48
N ASP A 21 0.73 -4.78 19.01
CA ASP A 21 1.59 -5.81 19.59
C ASP A 21 3.07 -5.46 19.36
N ASP A 22 3.77 -5.22 20.47
CA ASP A 22 5.18 -4.85 20.47
C ASP A 22 6.09 -6.02 20.04
N ASP A 23 5.60 -7.27 20.08
CA ASP A 23 6.36 -8.45 19.67
C ASP A 23 6.36 -8.64 18.14
N ILE A 24 5.47 -7.95 17.41
CA ILE A 24 5.39 -8.03 15.95
C ILE A 24 6.37 -7.03 15.31
N LEU A 25 7.47 -7.55 14.80
CA LEU A 25 8.49 -6.75 14.09
C LEU A 25 8.07 -6.36 12.67
N ALA A 26 7.35 -7.25 11.97
CA ALA A 26 6.88 -7.00 10.62
C ALA A 26 5.57 -7.73 10.34
N TRP A 27 4.67 -7.06 9.65
CA TRP A 27 3.36 -7.58 9.27
C TRP A 27 3.06 -7.29 7.81
N ARG A 28 2.63 -8.31 7.07
CA ARG A 28 2.21 -8.15 5.67
C ARG A 28 0.71 -7.89 5.61
N PHE A 29 0.32 -6.77 5.02
CA PHE A 29 -1.09 -6.44 4.83
C PHE A 29 -1.78 -7.49 3.93
N PRO A 30 -2.89 -8.10 4.39
CA PRO A 30 -3.57 -9.15 3.65
C PRO A 30 -4.40 -8.57 2.50
N VAL A 31 -3.87 -8.64 1.28
CA VAL A 31 -4.60 -8.25 0.07
C VAL A 31 -5.11 -9.49 -0.64
N ARG A 32 -6.40 -9.51 -0.98
CA ARG A 32 -6.99 -10.59 -1.78
C ARG A 32 -6.35 -10.59 -3.17
N GLY A 33 -5.69 -11.70 -3.54
CA GLY A 33 -5.04 -11.83 -4.84
C GLY A 33 -3.75 -11.02 -4.99
N GLN A 34 -3.26 -10.39 -3.91
CA GLN A 34 -2.09 -9.49 -3.94
C GLN A 34 -2.29 -8.31 -4.90
N GLU A 35 -3.53 -7.85 -5.04
CA GLU A 35 -3.92 -6.80 -5.97
C GLU A 35 -4.31 -5.53 -5.22
N ILE A 36 -3.43 -4.54 -5.20
CA ILE A 36 -3.72 -3.23 -4.60
C ILE A 36 -4.36 -2.34 -5.65
N LYS A 37 -5.49 -1.73 -5.29
CA LYS A 37 -6.19 -0.80 -6.20
C LYS A 37 -5.45 0.52 -6.34
N MET A 38 -5.51 1.06 -7.54
CA MET A 38 -5.10 2.44 -7.83
C MET A 38 -5.91 3.42 -6.99
N GLY A 39 -5.23 4.38 -6.35
CA GLY A 39 -5.87 5.35 -5.46
C GLY A 39 -6.15 4.83 -4.05
N ALA A 40 -5.63 3.64 -3.68
CA ALA A 40 -5.66 3.17 -2.30
C ALA A 40 -4.95 4.17 -1.37
N GLN A 41 -5.47 4.34 -0.15
CA GLN A 41 -4.85 5.15 0.89
C GLN A 41 -3.99 4.27 1.78
N LEU A 42 -2.69 4.57 1.82
CA LEU A 42 -1.75 3.98 2.76
C LEU A 42 -1.63 4.90 3.97
N ILE A 43 -1.95 4.39 5.16
CA ILE A 43 -1.80 5.10 6.42
C ILE A 43 -0.69 4.42 7.22
N VAL A 44 0.41 5.12 7.42
CA VAL A 44 1.55 4.68 8.23
C VAL A 44 1.49 5.43 9.56
N ARG A 45 1.34 4.69 10.66
CA ARG A 45 1.28 5.28 12.01
C ARG A 45 2.69 5.57 12.52
N GLU A 46 2.80 6.43 13.53
CA GLU A 46 4.07 6.63 14.22
C GLU A 46 4.58 5.32 14.82
N GLY A 47 5.90 5.12 14.85
CA GLY A 47 6.50 3.87 15.30
C GLY A 47 6.44 2.74 14.27
N GLN A 48 6.02 3.04 13.02
CA GLN A 48 5.98 2.09 11.93
C GLN A 48 6.58 2.70 10.66
N ALA A 49 7.06 1.84 9.76
CA ALA A 49 7.36 2.16 8.37
C ALA A 49 6.64 1.17 7.46
N ALA A 50 6.22 1.59 6.27
CA ALA A 50 5.58 0.71 5.30
C ALA A 50 6.48 0.51 4.08
N VAL A 51 6.87 -0.73 3.82
CA VAL A 51 7.62 -1.16 2.64
C VAL A 51 6.64 -1.62 1.58
N PHE A 52 6.63 -0.93 0.45
CA PHE A 52 5.79 -1.28 -0.68
C PHE A 52 6.60 -2.09 -1.70
N VAL A 53 6.11 -3.28 -2.01
CA VAL A 53 6.74 -4.25 -2.91
C VAL A 53 5.85 -4.43 -4.12
N ASN A 54 6.40 -4.26 -5.31
CA ASN A 54 5.72 -4.47 -6.58
C ASN A 54 6.37 -5.64 -7.32
N GLU A 55 5.58 -6.67 -7.64
CA GLU A 55 6.05 -7.87 -8.36
C GLU A 55 7.33 -8.52 -7.77
N GLY A 56 7.52 -8.43 -6.45
CA GLY A 56 8.67 -8.98 -5.73
C GLY A 56 9.87 -8.02 -5.59
N GLU A 57 9.80 -6.80 -6.12
CA GLU A 57 10.83 -5.77 -5.94
C GLU A 57 10.35 -4.66 -5.01
N ILE A 58 11.22 -4.19 -4.11
CA ILE A 58 10.91 -3.03 -3.26
C ILE A 58 10.81 -1.79 -4.15
N ALA A 59 9.61 -1.20 -4.18
CA ALA A 59 9.33 -0.01 -4.98
C ALA A 59 9.47 1.28 -4.16
N ASP A 60 9.07 1.26 -2.88
CA ASP A 60 9.22 2.43 -2.00
C ASP A 60 9.16 2.05 -0.51
N VAL A 61 9.61 2.97 0.34
CA VAL A 61 9.51 2.88 1.81
C VAL A 61 8.90 4.16 2.36
N PHE A 62 7.70 4.04 2.91
CA PHE A 62 6.92 5.14 3.47
C PHE A 62 7.18 5.28 4.97
N GLN A 63 7.49 6.51 5.39
CA GLN A 63 7.59 6.93 6.79
C GLN A 63 6.20 7.28 7.35
N PRO A 64 6.03 7.52 8.67
CA PRO A 64 4.74 7.89 9.25
C PRO A 64 4.04 9.03 8.48
N GLY A 65 2.77 8.83 8.15
CA GLY A 65 1.99 9.74 7.31
C GLY A 65 0.87 9.04 6.52
N THR A 66 0.14 9.82 5.73
CA THR A 66 -0.92 9.33 4.83
C THR A 66 -0.51 9.56 3.39
N TYR A 67 -0.58 8.51 2.58
CA TYR A 67 -0.15 8.52 1.18
C TYR A 67 -1.25 7.96 0.29
N THR A 68 -1.41 8.53 -0.90
CA THR A 68 -2.24 7.94 -1.95
C THR A 68 -1.35 7.13 -2.87
N LEU A 69 -1.63 5.84 -2.99
CA LEU A 69 -0.90 4.92 -3.85
C LEU A 69 -1.33 5.14 -5.30
N GLU A 70 -0.55 5.94 -6.01
CA GLU A 70 -0.67 6.19 -7.44
C GLU A 70 0.66 5.90 -8.14
N THR A 71 0.58 5.41 -9.38
CA THR A 71 1.74 5.10 -10.23
C THR A 71 2.65 6.31 -10.48
N GLN A 72 2.14 7.53 -10.32
CA GLN A 72 2.88 8.77 -10.52
C GLN A 72 3.82 9.12 -9.36
N ASN A 73 3.52 8.63 -8.15
CA ASN A 73 4.24 9.02 -6.93
C ASN A 73 5.33 8.01 -6.52
N MET A 74 5.48 6.88 -7.22
CA MET A 74 6.44 5.83 -6.87
C MET A 74 7.70 5.89 -7.76
N PRO A 75 8.89 6.21 -7.21
CA PRO A 75 10.09 6.45 -8.00
C PRO A 75 10.60 5.22 -8.77
N VAL A 76 10.35 4.00 -8.29
CA VAL A 76 10.85 2.76 -8.92
C VAL A 76 9.95 2.24 -10.05
N LEU A 77 8.65 2.56 -10.05
CA LEU A 77 7.74 2.17 -11.16
C LEU A 77 8.10 2.86 -12.49
N THR A 78 8.92 3.90 -12.45
CA THR A 78 9.45 4.58 -13.65
C THR A 78 10.28 3.65 -14.55
N LYS A 79 10.84 2.55 -14.04
CA LYS A 79 11.56 1.56 -14.88
C LYS A 79 10.63 0.59 -15.62
N LEU A 80 9.35 0.48 -15.23
CA LEU A 80 8.31 -0.29 -15.92
C LEU A 80 7.56 0.55 -16.97
N LYS A 81 8.15 1.67 -17.42
CA LYS A 81 7.65 2.69 -18.38
C LYS A 81 7.11 2.20 -19.74
N SER A 82 6.99 0.89 -19.96
CA SER A 82 6.59 0.28 -21.22
C SER A 82 5.16 -0.26 -21.27
N TRP A 83 4.38 -0.26 -20.16
CA TRP A 83 2.96 -0.63 -20.26
C TRP A 83 2.12 0.55 -20.78
N LYS A 84 2.22 0.76 -22.09
CA LYS A 84 1.61 1.84 -22.89
C LYS A 84 0.07 1.87 -22.94
N TYR A 85 -0.63 1.12 -22.10
CA TYR A 85 -2.08 0.98 -22.19
C TYR A 85 -2.74 0.90 -20.80
N GLY A 86 -3.14 2.06 -20.26
CA GLY A 86 -4.19 2.18 -19.24
C GLY A 86 -3.98 1.45 -17.92
N PHE A 87 -3.31 2.09 -16.96
CA PHE A 87 -3.23 1.66 -15.55
C PHE A 87 -4.54 1.87 -14.77
N SER A 88 -5.68 1.48 -15.33
CA SER A 88 -6.93 1.35 -14.56
C SER A 88 -7.08 -0.03 -13.92
N SER A 89 -6.06 -0.88 -14.03
CA SER A 89 -6.05 -2.24 -13.49
C SER A 89 -5.28 -2.28 -12.17
N PRO A 90 -5.74 -3.04 -11.17
CA PRO A 90 -4.93 -3.32 -9.98
C PRO A 90 -3.59 -3.95 -10.40
N PHE A 91 -2.54 -3.63 -9.63
CA PHE A 91 -1.20 -4.16 -9.83
C PHE A 91 -0.89 -5.20 -8.74
N LYS A 92 -0.02 -6.16 -9.07
CA LYS A 92 0.43 -7.16 -8.11
C LYS A 92 1.43 -6.54 -7.15
N ALA A 93 0.98 -6.27 -5.92
CA ALA A 93 1.80 -5.65 -4.91
C ALA A 93 1.45 -6.10 -3.50
N GLU A 94 2.43 -5.87 -2.63
CA GLU A 94 2.40 -6.20 -1.22
C GLU A 94 2.83 -4.97 -0.42
N VAL A 95 2.22 -4.79 0.74
CA VAL A 95 2.65 -3.79 1.73
C VAL A 95 3.05 -4.52 2.99
N TYR A 96 4.28 -4.28 3.43
CA TYR A 96 4.79 -4.76 4.70
C TYR A 96 4.92 -3.57 5.65
N PHE A 97 4.24 -3.64 6.77
CA PHE A 97 4.48 -2.73 7.87
C PHE A 97 5.60 -3.30 8.74
N VAL A 98 6.54 -2.45 9.13
CA VAL A 98 7.69 -2.80 9.98
C VAL A 98 7.62 -1.90 11.20
N SER A 99 7.69 -2.51 12.39
CA SER A 99 7.80 -1.76 13.65
C SER A 99 9.15 -1.07 13.71
N THR A 100 9.15 0.24 13.93
CA THR A 100 10.35 1.05 14.21
C THR A 100 10.45 1.39 15.69
N ARG A 101 9.58 0.83 16.53
CA ARG A 101 9.62 1.01 17.97
C ARG A 101 10.86 0.33 18.54
N ARG A 102 11.52 1.02 19.47
CA ARG A 102 12.67 0.45 20.18
C ARG A 102 12.14 -0.42 21.31
N SER A 103 12.14 -1.74 21.12
CA SER A 103 11.92 -2.64 22.24
C SER A 103 13.05 -2.45 23.25
N LEU A 104 12.71 -2.01 24.45
CA LEU A 104 13.61 -1.98 25.58
C LEU A 104 13.42 -3.32 26.28
N ASP A 105 14.28 -4.29 25.99
CA ASP A 105 14.40 -5.49 26.84
C ASP A 105 14.72 -5.03 28.28
N LEU A 106 13.82 -5.33 29.21
CA LEU A 106 13.98 -5.14 30.67
C LEU A 106 14.27 -6.48 31.34
#